data_AF-A0A950Z6I0-F1
#
_entry.id   AF-A0A950Z6I0-F1
#
_cell.length_a   1.000
_cell.length_b   1.000
_cell.length_c   1.000
_cell.angle_alpha   90.00
_cell.angle_beta   90.00
_cell.angle_gamma   90.00
#
_symmetry.space_group_name_H-M   'P 1'
#
loop_
_entity.id
_entity.type
_entity.pdbx_description
1 polymer ?
#
loop_
_entity_poly.entity_id
_entity_poly.type
_entity_poly.pdbx_seq_one_letter_code
_entity_poly.pdbx_strand_id
1 'polypeptide(L)'
;MTEASCALAIGNFDGVHLGHQKLLADTVSYARNHNLVPATLTFHPHPTVVVAPDRVPLLLCSLEERIRLIKATGIQQVFVIPFTAELAALTPREFVRDFLVERFCARALFVGDNFRFG
;
A
#
# COMPACT_ATOMS: atom_id res chain seq x y z
N MET A 1 -22.60 10.33 -3.94
CA MET A 1 -21.29 10.83 -3.48
C MET A 1 -20.27 10.36 -4.49
N THR A 2 -19.58 11.26 -5.19
CA THR A 2 -18.41 10.86 -5.99
C THR A 2 -17.36 10.35 -5.01
N GLU A 3 -17.10 9.04 -4.98
CA GLU A 3 -16.01 8.49 -4.19
C GLU A 3 -14.70 9.17 -4.61
N ALA A 4 -13.93 9.65 -3.63
CA ALA A 4 -12.70 10.37 -3.90
C ALA A 4 -11.67 9.38 -4.49
N SER A 5 -11.37 9.52 -5.77
CA SER A 5 -10.37 8.68 -6.45
C SER A 5 -8.95 8.99 -6.00
N CYS A 6 -8.08 7.98 -5.95
CA CYS A 6 -6.74 8.11 -5.40
C CYS A 6 -5.62 7.76 -6.39
N ALA A 7 -4.43 8.32 -6.13
CA ALA A 7 -3.18 7.74 -6.58
C ALA A 7 -2.65 6.87 -5.44
N LEU A 8 -2.46 5.59 -5.70
CA LEU A 8 -2.25 4.58 -4.67
C LEU A 8 -0.84 3.98 -4.75
N ALA A 9 -0.05 4.19 -3.70
CA ALA A 9 1.18 3.45 -3.48
C ALA A 9 0.90 2.10 -2.81
N ILE A 10 1.55 1.01 -3.22
CA ILE A 10 1.37 -0.31 -2.59
C ILE A 10 2.71 -0.85 -2.07
N GLY A 11 2.74 -1.29 -0.81
CA GLY A 11 3.93 -1.89 -0.22
C GLY A 11 3.82 -2.21 1.27
N ASN A 12 4.80 -2.96 1.77
CA ASN A 12 4.90 -3.26 3.20
C ASN A 12 5.39 -2.06 4.02
N PHE A 13 6.13 -1.13 3.40
CA PHE A 13 6.59 0.13 3.97
C PHE A 13 7.25 0.03 5.36
N ASP A 14 7.82 -1.12 5.71
CA ASP A 14 8.46 -1.28 7.01
C ASP A 14 9.69 -0.37 7.11
N GLY A 15 9.78 0.37 8.21
CA GLY A 15 10.78 1.40 8.47
C GLY A 15 10.74 2.65 7.56
N VAL A 16 9.86 2.71 6.54
CA VAL A 16 9.71 3.84 5.59
C VAL A 16 11.07 4.43 5.17
N HIS A 17 11.99 3.57 4.75
CA HIS A 17 13.35 3.97 4.33
C HIS A 17 13.33 4.88 3.08
N LEU A 18 14.49 5.39 2.66
CA LEU A 18 14.61 6.35 1.55
C LEU A 18 13.90 5.93 0.25
N GLY A 19 13.99 4.65 -0.13
CA GLY A 19 13.25 4.13 -1.29
C GLY A 19 11.73 4.24 -1.16
N HIS A 20 11.17 3.93 0.02
CA HIS A 20 9.76 4.11 0.32
C HIS A 20 9.38 5.59 0.30
N GLN A 21 10.20 6.46 0.90
CA GLN A 21 9.95 7.90 0.92
C GLN A 21 9.90 8.47 -0.49
N LYS A 22 10.80 8.04 -1.38
CA LYS A 22 10.80 8.44 -2.79
C LYS A 22 9.50 8.02 -3.49
N LEU A 23 9.11 6.75 -3.35
CA LEU A 23 7.87 6.23 -3.96
C LEU A 23 6.64 7.00 -3.45
N LEU A 24 6.54 7.21 -2.13
CA LEU A 24 5.42 7.93 -1.52
C LEU A 24 5.40 9.41 -1.93
N ALA A 25 6.57 10.06 -2.04
CA ALA A 25 6.68 11.43 -2.52
C ALA A 25 6.24 11.57 -3.98
N ASP A 26 6.59 10.62 -4.84
CA ASP A 26 6.13 10.57 -6.24
C ASP A 26 4.61 10.42 -6.32
N THR A 27 4.03 9.54 -5.50
CA THR A 27 2.57 9.38 -5.37
C THR A 27 1.91 10.69 -4.96
N VAL A 28 2.45 11.39 -3.96
CA VAL A 28 1.93 12.69 -3.49
C VAL A 28 1.99 13.75 -4.58
N SER A 29 3.12 13.85 -5.28
CA SER A 29 3.31 14.79 -6.39
C SER A 29 2.31 14.53 -7.52
N TYR A 30 2.17 13.27 -7.93
CA TYR A 30 1.22 12.87 -8.98
C TYR A 30 -0.22 13.16 -8.57
N ALA A 31 -0.61 12.79 -7.34
CA ALA A 31 -1.96 13.00 -6.85
C ALA A 31 -2.36 14.47 -6.88
N ARG A 32 -1.45 15.36 -6.42
CA ARG A 32 -1.65 16.81 -6.46
C ARG A 32 -1.85 17.32 -7.89
N ASN A 33 -1.05 16.86 -8.83
CA ASN A 33 -1.11 17.32 -10.23
C ASN A 33 -2.35 16.81 -10.98
N HIS A 34 -3.02 15.78 -10.47
CA HIS A 34 -4.17 15.14 -11.14
C HIS A 34 -5.47 15.25 -10.33
N ASN A 35 -5.52 16.07 -9.28
CA ASN A 35 -6.68 16.21 -8.38
C ASN A 35 -7.14 14.86 -7.79
N LEU A 36 -6.19 14.02 -7.40
CA LEU A 36 -6.44 12.75 -6.72
C LEU A 36 -6.05 12.83 -5.24
N VAL A 37 -6.60 11.94 -4.43
CA VAL A 37 -6.14 11.75 -3.04
C VAL A 37 -4.84 10.94 -3.06
N PRO A 38 -3.74 11.42 -2.43
CA PRO A 38 -2.54 10.61 -2.25
C PRO A 38 -2.80 9.56 -1.17
N ALA A 39 -2.82 8.31 -1.58
CA ALA A 39 -3.11 7.18 -0.72
C ALA A 39 -2.00 6.13 -0.75
N THR A 40 -1.95 5.31 0.29
CA THR A 40 -1.14 4.10 0.29
C THR A 40 -1.95 2.90 0.77
N LEU A 41 -1.61 1.73 0.24
CA LEU A 41 -2.02 0.43 0.72
C LEU A 41 -0.84 -0.29 1.38
N THR A 42 -1.03 -0.74 2.61
CA THR A 42 -0.09 -1.60 3.33
C THR A 42 -0.81 -2.76 4.02
N PHE A 43 -0.03 -3.69 4.55
CA PHE A 43 -0.51 -4.98 5.05
C PHE A 43 -0.15 -5.18 6.52
N HIS A 44 -1.09 -5.72 7.28
CA HIS A 44 -0.87 -6.15 8.67
C HIS A 44 -1.70 -7.39 9.01
N PRO A 45 -1.11 -8.51 9.47
CA PRO A 45 0.33 -8.71 9.70
C PRO A 45 1.14 -8.66 8.40
N HIS A 46 2.47 -8.67 8.51
CA HIS A 46 3.35 -8.69 7.33
C HIS A 46 3.01 -9.91 6.45
N PRO A 47 2.93 -9.80 5.11
CA PRO A 47 2.49 -10.90 4.24
C PRO A 47 3.24 -12.22 4.44
N THR A 48 4.55 -12.13 4.72
CA THR A 48 5.40 -13.28 5.05
C THR A 48 4.88 -14.13 6.22
N VAL A 49 4.14 -13.56 7.17
CA VAL A 49 3.50 -14.31 8.25
C VAL A 49 2.54 -15.37 7.70
N VAL A 50 1.89 -15.09 6.57
CA VAL A 50 0.94 -16.01 5.92
C VAL A 50 1.64 -16.88 4.88
N VAL A 51 2.44 -16.28 3.99
CA VAL A 51 2.98 -17.00 2.82
C VAL A 51 4.28 -17.77 3.08
N ALA A 52 5.01 -17.42 4.14
CA ALA A 52 6.27 -18.06 4.51
C ALA A 52 6.56 -17.87 6.01
N PRO A 53 5.76 -18.48 6.90
CA PRO A 53 5.84 -18.26 8.35
C PRO A 53 7.22 -18.54 8.95
N ASP A 54 8.01 -19.44 8.35
CA ASP A 54 9.38 -19.74 8.79
C ASP A 54 10.41 -18.66 8.41
N ARG A 55 10.00 -17.63 7.67
CA ARG A 55 10.87 -16.57 7.12
C ARG A 55 10.41 -15.16 7.49
N VAL A 56 9.58 -15.03 8.52
CA VAL A 56 9.05 -13.73 8.95
C VAL A 56 10.21 -12.78 9.28
N PRO A 57 10.27 -11.59 8.65
CA PRO A 57 11.34 -10.64 8.94
C PRO A 57 11.15 -10.04 10.34
N LEU A 58 12.26 -9.65 10.95
CA LEU A 58 12.21 -8.75 12.10
C LEU A 58 11.73 -7.38 11.60
N LEU A 59 10.58 -6.94 12.09
CA LEU A 59 9.99 -5.66 11.69
C LEU A 59 10.79 -4.51 12.31
N LEU A 60 11.10 -3.50 11.49
CA LEU A 60 11.84 -2.30 11.90
C LEU A 60 10.99 -1.36 12.74
N CYS A 61 9.66 -1.40 12.60
CA CYS A 61 8.76 -0.51 13.32
C CYS A 61 7.39 -1.16 13.60
N SER A 62 6.66 -0.62 14.57
CA SER A 62 5.27 -1.01 14.81
C SER A 62 4.36 -0.52 13.68
N LEU A 63 3.15 -1.08 13.58
CA LEU A 63 2.15 -0.60 12.61
C LEU A 63 1.84 0.90 12.81
N GLU A 64 1.73 1.34 14.06
CA GLU A 64 1.41 2.73 14.41
C GLU A 64 2.54 3.68 14.00
N GLU A 65 3.79 3.28 14.25
CA GLU A 65 4.97 4.02 13.80
C GLU A 65 5.02 4.13 12.28
N ARG A 66 4.81 3.00 11.60
CA ARG A 66 4.75 2.94 10.13
C ARG A 66 3.70 3.89 9.57
N ILE A 67 2.48 3.87 10.11
CA ILE A 67 1.40 4.78 9.69
C ILE A 67 1.81 6.25 9.90
N ARG A 68 2.46 6.56 11.03
CA ARG A 68 2.93 7.92 11.32
C ARG A 68 3.98 8.38 10.32
N LEU A 69 4.99 7.53 10.06
CA LEU A 69 6.06 7.79 9.10
C LEU A 69 5.51 7.96 7.67
N ILE A 70 4.55 7.13 7.25
CA ILE A 70 3.85 7.26 5.96
C ILE A 70 3.12 8.60 5.89
N LYS A 71 2.34 8.97 6.91
CA LYS A 71 1.62 10.25 6.90
C LYS A 71 2.56 11.45 6.85
N ALA A 72 3.74 11.34 7.46
CA ALA A 72 4.77 12.39 7.41
C ALA A 72 5.30 12.65 5.99
N THR A 73 5.11 11.73 5.02
CA THR A 73 5.49 11.95 3.62
C THR A 73 4.46 12.75 2.82
N GLY A 74 3.33 13.15 3.44
CA GLY A 74 2.23 13.85 2.78
C GLY A 74 1.13 12.95 2.21
N ILE A 75 1.21 11.64 2.43
CA ILE A 75 0.10 10.71 2.18
C ILE A 75 -1.06 11.07 3.10
N GLN A 76 -2.26 11.19 2.52
CA GLN A 76 -3.47 11.57 3.25
C GLN A 76 -4.25 10.36 3.75
N GLN A 77 -4.26 9.28 2.96
CA GLN A 77 -5.02 8.06 3.28
C GLN A 77 -4.11 6.84 3.35
N VAL A 78 -4.25 6.06 4.42
CA VAL A 78 -3.51 4.81 4.63
C VAL A 78 -4.51 3.68 4.76
N PHE A 79 -4.61 2.85 3.74
CA PHE A 79 -5.34 1.59 3.79
C PHE A 79 -4.44 0.53 4.41
N VAL A 80 -4.89 -0.07 5.52
CA VAL A 80 -4.23 -1.22 6.13
C VAL A 80 -5.15 -2.40 5.92
N ILE A 81 -4.75 -3.34 5.06
CA ILE A 81 -5.53 -4.56 4.82
C ILE A 81 -4.99 -5.69 5.69
N PRO A 82 -5.87 -6.45 6.37
CA PRO A 82 -5.53 -7.75 6.93
C PRO A 82 -4.99 -8.68 5.85
N PHE A 83 -3.70 -9.05 5.92
CA PHE A 83 -3.17 -10.04 5.00
C PHE A 83 -3.54 -11.44 5.50
N THR A 84 -4.44 -12.11 4.79
CA THR A 84 -4.97 -13.43 5.14
C THR A 84 -4.70 -14.45 4.04
N ALA A 85 -4.94 -15.74 4.33
CA ALA A 85 -4.80 -16.80 3.33
C ALA A 85 -5.78 -16.62 2.16
N GLU A 86 -6.98 -16.11 2.42
CA GLU A 86 -7.98 -15.80 1.39
C GLU A 86 -7.50 -14.66 0.49
N LEU A 87 -6.89 -13.62 1.05
CA LEU A 87 -6.29 -12.54 0.26
C LEU A 87 -5.12 -13.05 -0.58
N ALA A 88 -4.28 -13.92 -0.01
CA ALA A 88 -3.14 -14.52 -0.71
C ALA A 88 -3.56 -15.46 -1.85
N ALA A 89 -4.78 -15.99 -1.81
CA ALA A 89 -5.32 -16.89 -2.83
C ALA A 89 -5.99 -16.16 -4.01
N LEU A 90 -6.16 -14.83 -3.93
CA LEU A 90 -6.74 -14.05 -5.03
C LEU A 90 -5.85 -14.10 -6.26
N THR A 91 -6.45 -14.23 -7.43
CA THR A 91 -5.74 -14.00 -8.68
C THR A 91 -5.37 -12.51 -8.82
N PRO A 92 -4.35 -12.17 -9.63
CA PRO A 92 -4.02 -10.77 -9.90
C PRO A 92 -5.22 -9.96 -10.43
N ARG A 93 -6.08 -10.59 -11.23
CA ARG A 93 -7.27 -9.95 -11.80
C ARG A 93 -8.31 -9.63 -10.72
N GLU A 94 -8.55 -10.54 -9.80
CA GLU A 94 -9.47 -10.32 -8.67
C GLU A 94 -8.94 -9.23 -7.74
N PHE A 95 -7.64 -9.26 -7.41
CA PHE A 95 -7.04 -8.22 -6.60
C PHE A 95 -7.19 -6.83 -7.22
N VAL A 96 -6.92 -6.70 -8.53
CA VAL A 96 -7.08 -5.42 -9.24
C VAL A 96 -8.53 -4.96 -9.25
N ARG A 97 -9.47 -5.84 -9.67
CA ARG A 97 -10.89 -5.49 -9.80
C ARG A 97 -11.48 -5.16 -8.42
N ASP A 98 -11.41 -6.10 -7.49
CA ASP A 98 -12.17 -6.05 -6.24
C ASP A 98 -11.59 -5.07 -5.23
N PHE A 99 -10.26 -4.87 -5.24
CA PHE A 99 -9.61 -3.98 -4.28
C PHE A 99 -9.22 -2.65 -4.92
N LEU A 100 -8.36 -2.68 -5.93
CA LEU A 100 -7.76 -1.45 -6.44
C LEU A 100 -8.79 -0.56 -7.15
N VAL A 101 -9.66 -1.16 -7.97
CA VAL A 101 -10.68 -0.42 -8.73
C VAL A 101 -11.94 -0.21 -7.89
N GLU A 102 -12.56 -1.28 -7.40
CA GLU A 102 -13.88 -1.21 -6.77
C GLU A 102 -13.84 -0.63 -5.34
N ARG A 103 -12.89 -1.04 -4.49
CA ARG A 103 -12.85 -0.57 -3.09
C ARG A 103 -12.07 0.72 -2.88
N PHE A 104 -10.97 0.92 -3.61
CA PHE A 104 -10.06 2.05 -3.38
C PHE A 104 -10.17 3.15 -4.45
N CYS A 105 -10.91 2.91 -5.53
CA CYS A 105 -11.07 3.84 -6.64
C CYS A 105 -9.72 4.38 -7.16
N ALA A 106 -8.71 3.50 -7.25
CA ALA A 106 -7.37 3.88 -7.68
C ALA A 106 -7.37 4.26 -9.17
N ARG A 107 -6.82 5.43 -9.48
CA ARG A 107 -6.65 5.96 -10.86
C ARG A 107 -5.20 5.94 -11.33
N ALA A 108 -4.26 5.80 -10.41
CA ALA A 108 -2.85 5.59 -10.68
C ALA A 108 -2.26 4.68 -9.60
N LEU A 109 -1.31 3.83 -9.99
CA LEU A 109 -0.61 2.91 -9.10
C LEU A 109 0.88 3.22 -9.07
N PHE A 110 1.44 3.21 -7.85
CA PHE A 110 2.86 3.42 -7.58
C PHE A 110 3.39 2.21 -6.83
N VAL A 111 4.31 1.49 -7.46
CA VAL A 111 4.87 0.24 -6.92
C VAL A 111 6.37 0.24 -7.11
N GLY A 112 7.10 -0.41 -6.21
CA GLY A 112 8.54 -0.64 -6.42
C GLY A 112 8.79 -1.75 -7.44
N ASP A 113 9.98 -1.79 -8.03
CA ASP A 113 10.35 -2.75 -9.09
C ASP A 113 10.16 -4.22 -8.69
N ASN A 114 10.29 -4.52 -7.39
CA ASN A 114 10.14 -5.87 -6.84
C ASN A 114 8.71 -6.21 -6.39
N PHE A 115 7.73 -5.35 -6.68
CA PHE A 115 6.35 -5.56 -6.26
C PHE A 115 5.72 -6.76 -6.96
N ARG A 116 5.04 -7.59 -6.17
CA ARG A 116 4.28 -8.76 -6.63
C ARG A 116 2.94 -8.80 -5.91
N PHE A 117 1.91 -9.26 -6.62
CA PHE A 117 0.57 -9.50 -6.09
C PHE A 117 -0.16 -10.53 -6.95
N GLY A 118 -1.18 -11.14 -6.34
CA GLY A 118 -1.77 -12.40 -6.81
C GLY A 118 -0.77 -13.55 -6.73
#